data_AF-A0A916TYV3-F1
#
_entry.id   AF-A0A916TYV3-F1
#
_cell.length_a   1.000
_cell.length_b   1.000
_cell.length_c   1.000
_cell.angle_alpha   90.00
_cell.angle_beta   90.00
_cell.angle_gamma   90.00
#
_symmetry.space_group_name_H-M   'P 1'
#
loop_
_entity.id
_entity.type
_entity.pdbx_description
1 polymer ?
#
loop_
_entity_poly.entity_id
_entity_poly.type
_entity_poly.pdbx_seq_one_letter_code
_entity_poly.pdbx_strand_id
1 'polypeptide(L)' 'MWDVYMKFAQNRMYIESYNKCPNCGILLYDKPANVDTGTVVEAGKIYCSPWCVAWEKDREERRQAQPAP' A
#
# COMPACT_ATOMS: atom_id res chain seq x y z
N MET A 1 -0.16 3.12 -32.80
CA MET A 1 1.27 3.29 -32.47
C MET A 1 1.36 3.66 -30.98
N TRP A 2 1.36 2.65 -30.11
CA TRP A 2 1.48 2.81 -28.66
C TRP A 2 2.70 2.00 -28.21
N ASP A 3 3.90 2.52 -28.50
CA ASP A 3 5.13 2.00 -27.90
C ASP A 3 5.28 2.61 -26.50
N VAL A 4 4.57 2.02 -25.53
CA VAL A 4 4.79 2.33 -24.11
C VAL A 4 6.13 1.69 -23.72
N TYR A 5 7.17 2.52 -23.76
CA TYR A 5 8.54 2.16 -23.41
C TYR A 5 8.62 1.76 -21.93
N MET A 6 8.50 0.47 -21.63
CA MET A 6 8.89 -0.08 -20.33
C MET A 6 10.41 0.13 -20.17
N LYS A 7 10.82 1.06 -19.30
CA LYS A 7 12.23 1.31 -19.01
C LYS A 7 12.71 0.33 -17.94
N PHE A 8 13.54 -0.62 -18.34
CA PHE A 8 14.18 -1.54 -17.41
C PHE A 8 15.26 -0.82 -16.58
N ALA A 9 15.38 -1.18 -15.31
CA ALA A 9 16.48 -0.72 -14.46
C ALA A 9 17.83 -1.28 -14.95
N GLN A 10 18.89 -0.47 -14.89
CA GLN A 10 20.23 -0.85 -15.37
C GLN A 10 20.81 -2.07 -14.63
N ASN A 11 20.42 -2.28 -13.38
CA ASN A 11 20.86 -3.39 -12.54
C ASN A 11 20.11 -4.71 -12.81
N ARG A 12 19.20 -4.74 -13.81
CA ARG A 12 18.32 -5.88 -14.14
C ARG A 12 17.43 -6.36 -12.99
N MET A 13 17.32 -5.59 -11.90
CA MET A 13 16.39 -5.86 -10.82
C MET A 13 15.03 -5.29 -11.22
N TYR A 14 13.99 -6.11 -11.13
CA TYR A 14 12.61 -5.69 -11.34
C TYR A 14 11.75 -6.16 -10.18
N ILE A 15 10.75 -5.36 -9.83
CA ILE A 15 9.73 -5.74 -8.86
C ILE A 15 8.60 -6.42 -9.65
N GLU A 16 8.35 -7.69 -9.35
CA GLU A 16 7.29 -8.48 -9.99
C GLU A 16 5.89 -8.04 -9.55
N SER A 17 5.72 -7.93 -8.24
CA SER A 17 4.48 -7.51 -7.61
C SER A 17 4.81 -6.68 -6.37
N TYR A 18 3.92 -5.73 -6.09
CA TYR A 18 3.85 -5.09 -4.79
C TYR A 18 2.39 -4.71 -4.52
N ASN A 19 2.01 -4.76 -3.26
CA ASN A 19 0.80 -4.10 -2.76
C ASN A 19 1.18 -2.72 -2.22
N LYS A 20 0.26 -1.75 -2.25
CA LYS A 20 0.45 -0.46 -1.58
C LYS A 20 -0.39 -0.42 -0.32
N CYS A 21 0.21 0.01 0.79
CA CYS A 21 -0.56 0.30 2.01
C CYS A 21 -1.62 1.39 1.70
N PRO A 22 -2.92 1.14 1.91
CA PRO A 22 -3.97 2.11 1.59
C PRO A 22 -3.86 3.43 2.36
N ASN A 23 -3.26 3.40 3.55
CA ASN A 23 -3.15 4.59 4.40
C ASN A 23 -1.91 5.44 4.10
N CYS A 24 -0.71 4.84 4.04
CA CYS A 24 0.56 5.58 3.96
C CYS A 24 1.31 5.42 2.62
N GLY A 25 0.88 4.50 1.75
CA GLY A 25 1.46 4.33 0.42
C GLY A 25 2.78 3.56 0.35
N ILE A 26 3.32 3.06 1.46
CA ILE A 26 4.52 2.19 1.43
C ILE A 26 4.25 0.93 0.61
N LEU A 27 5.28 0.45 -0.10
CA LEU A 27 5.21 -0.75 -0.93
C LEU A 27 5.42 -2.00 -0.06
N LEU A 28 4.54 -2.99 -0.23
CA LEU A 28 4.53 -4.28 0.45
C LEU A 28 4.84 -5.36 -0.57
N TYR A 29 6.00 -5.99 -0.46
CA TYR A 29 6.48 -7.02 -1.38
C TYR A 29 6.07 -8.43 -0.89
N ASP A 30 5.76 -9.35 -1.80
CA ASP A 30 5.50 -10.75 -1.49
C ASP A 30 6.81 -11.45 -0.99
N LYS A 31 6.74 -12.33 0.04
CA LYS A 31 7.86 -12.81 0.93
C LYS A 31 8.85 -13.85 0.32
N PRO A 32 10.06 -14.15 0.92
CA PRO A 32 10.79 -13.47 2.01
C PRO A 32 12.31 -13.23 1.78
N ALA A 33 12.75 -12.01 2.05
CA ALA A 33 14.01 -11.73 2.79
C ALA A 33 13.78 -10.65 3.87
N ASN A 34 12.77 -9.80 3.67
CA ASN A 34 12.38 -8.70 4.56
C ASN A 34 10.93 -8.86 5.02
N VAL A 35 10.56 -10.00 5.61
CA VAL A 35 9.24 -10.18 6.21
C VAL A 35 9.11 -9.22 7.38
N ASP A 36 8.57 -8.03 7.10
CA ASP A 36 8.23 -7.09 8.14
C ASP A 36 7.04 -7.68 8.90
N THR A 37 7.25 -8.02 10.18
CA THR A 37 6.29 -8.73 11.02
C THR A 37 5.03 -7.91 11.32
N GLY A 38 4.99 -6.66 10.87
CA GLY A 38 3.90 -5.71 11.13
C GLY A 38 2.75 -5.73 10.12
N THR A 39 2.84 -6.40 8.97
CA THR A 39 1.76 -6.31 7.96
C THR A 39 0.46 -6.95 8.46
N VAL A 40 -0.68 -6.26 8.29
CA VAL A 40 -2.01 -6.71 8.72
C VAL A 40 -2.96 -6.73 7.54
N VAL A 41 -3.81 -7.76 7.46
CA VAL A 41 -4.92 -7.82 6.51
C VAL A 41 -6.21 -7.48 7.25
N GLU A 42 -6.90 -6.44 6.80
CA GLU A 42 -8.18 -5.98 7.36
C GLU A 42 -9.15 -5.69 6.21
N ALA A 43 -10.36 -6.21 6.28
CA ALA A 43 -11.40 -6.03 5.26
C ALA A 43 -10.92 -6.29 3.81
N GLY A 44 -10.04 -7.28 3.62
CA GLY A 44 -9.48 -7.66 2.31
C GLY A 44 -8.37 -6.74 1.77
N LYS A 45 -7.93 -5.73 2.55
CA LYS A 45 -6.81 -4.84 2.22
C LYS A 45 -5.59 -5.18 3.08
N ILE A 46 -4.39 -5.03 2.52
CA ILE A 46 -3.13 -5.27 3.24
C ILE A 46 -2.51 -3.91 3.66
N TYR A 47 -2.22 -3.76 4.95
CA TYR A 47 -1.61 -2.58 5.55
C TYR A 47 -0.22 -2.90 6.08
N CYS A 48 0.65 -1.89 6.17
CA CYS A 48 2.00 -2.06 6.69
C CYS A 48 2.06 -2.23 8.22
N SER A 49 1.01 -1.82 8.94
CA SER A 49 0.93 -1.93 10.40
C SER A 49 -0.52 -1.79 10.90
N PRO A 50 -0.84 -2.27 12.13
CA PRO A 50 -2.13 -2.02 12.77
C PRO A 50 -2.45 -0.52 12.90
N TRP A 51 -1.42 0.32 13.08
CA TRP A 51 -1.58 1.77 13.17
C TRP A 51 -2.18 2.36 11.89
N CYS A 52 -1.79 1.85 10.71
CA CYS A 52 -2.34 2.31 9.44
C CYS A 52 -3.82 1.94 9.26
N VAL A 53 -4.27 0.83 9.84
CA VAL A 53 -5.68 0.46 9.86
C VAL A 53 -6.47 1.47 10.69
N ALA A 54 -6.01 1.73 11.92
CA ALA A 54 -6.67 2.67 12.84
C ALA A 54 -6.79 4.08 12.25
N TRP A 55 -5.72 4.58 11.61
CA TRP A 55 -5.70 5.91 11.01
C TRP A 55 -6.59 6.06 9.78
N GLU A 56 -6.72 5.03 8.93
CA GLU A 56 -7.67 5.09 7.82
C GLU A 56 -9.11 5.20 8.36
N LYS A 57 -9.45 4.38 9.37
CA LYS A 57 -10.76 4.40 10.01
C LYS A 57 -11.09 5.77 10.63
N ASP A 58 -10.19 6.33 11.43
CA ASP A 58 -10.35 7.65 12.03
C ASP A 58 -10.52 8.77 10.99
N ARG A 59 -9.80 8.69 9.86
CA ARG A 59 -9.94 9.66 8.76
C ARG A 59 -11.32 9.58 8.12
N GLU A 60 -11.85 8.39 7.92
CA GLU A 60 -13.19 8.17 7.37
C GLU A 60 -14.27 8.65 8.35
N GLU A 61 -14.13 8.36 9.65
CA GLU A 61 -15.03 8.88 10.69
C GLU A 61 -15.07 10.42 10.70
N ARG A 62 -13.90 11.08 10.62
CA ARG A 62 -13.83 12.55 10.52
C ARG A 62 -14.46 13.09 9.25
N ARG A 63 -14.36 12.37 8.13
CA ARG A 63 -15.02 12.73 6.86
C ARG A 63 -16.54 12.63 6.96
N GLN A 64 -17.05 11.60 7.64
CA GLN A 64 -18.49 11.39 7.83
C GLN A 64 -19.08 12.37 8.86
N ALA A 65 -18.29 12.78 9.85
CA ALA A 65 -18.70 13.75 10.86
C ALA A 65 -18.66 15.21 10.36
N GLN A 66 -18.00 15.49 9.24
CA GLN A 66 -18.05 16.83 8.65
C GLN A 66 -19.41 17.04 7.99
N PRO A 67 -20.14 18.13 8.33
CA PRO A 67 -21.34 18.48 7.58
C PRO A 67 -20.97 18.69 6.11
N ALA A 68 -21.83 18.22 5.20
CA ALA A 68 -21.66 18.44 3.77
C ALA A 68 -21.42 19.94 3.51
N PRO A 69 -20.51 20.29 2.58
CA PRO A 69 -20.25 21.69 2.24
C PRO A 69 -21.51 22.43 1.80
#